data_AF-A0A4Q7WKV0-F1
#
_entry.id   AF-A0A4Q7WKV0-F1
#
_cell.length_a   1.000
_cell.length_b   1.000
_cell.length_c   1.000
_cell.angle_alpha   90.00
_cell.angle_beta   90.00
_cell.angle_gamma   90.00
#
_symmetry.space_group_name_H-M   'P 1'
#
loop_
_entity.id
_entity.type
_entity.pdbx_description
1 polymer ?
#
loop_
_entity_poly.entity_id
_entity_poly.type
_entity_poly.pdbx_seq_one_letter_code
_entity_poly.pdbx_strand_id
1 'polypeptide(L)'
;MTDLLRDTLNEHATGVEPPPLDLDGIVAAGNRQISRRRALTVLGGAVATAAVAVGGAAVIRPREQRPQPARPAPYVERRAVTFALGNKIHYGSDVIAVPSKHINAFVQTDAGFVFLDEGNNIHIADRDGVRATGKGAWSLTADHRGSLVAWTEGSNDHFESVVYDVAANRELVRTPVGNAIPSGASLVRGPSIVAIDGNKAYFGTLEGLYRWDINANKGELLADVSPVAVRTVTAGQLVYQQPLEQPLTGHTLKVGPTLTTGARTTFSGEQAFLSPGAQYLVTQPDDARMGDQPIWSDLQLFGVTAPTGGPLKRSEYWAFRFGQWLDDATFTAAAARNTSRQETDLLVFDARTSTYRIVAPGFSTYTFSKTAPRTPPFAMPTGAPIYDLA
;
A
#
# COMPACT_ATOMS: atom_id res chain seq x y z
N MET A 1 16.25 -56.32 -29.99
CA MET A 1 16.61 -55.56 -28.78
C MET A 1 15.63 -56.03 -27.72
N THR A 2 16.12 -56.80 -26.76
CA THR A 2 15.37 -57.87 -26.07
C THR A 2 14.68 -57.37 -24.79
N ASP A 3 13.49 -57.92 -24.51
CA ASP A 3 12.63 -57.57 -23.36
C ASP A 3 13.32 -57.71 -21.99
N LEU A 4 14.42 -58.47 -21.92
CA LEU A 4 15.28 -58.62 -20.74
C LEU A 4 15.90 -57.30 -20.24
N LEU A 5 16.11 -56.33 -21.12
CA LEU A 5 16.66 -55.01 -20.78
C LEU A 5 15.58 -54.04 -20.27
N ARG A 6 14.31 -54.31 -20.58
CA ARG A 6 13.16 -53.53 -20.12
C ARG A 6 12.74 -53.94 -18.72
N ASP A 7 12.78 -55.24 -18.42
CA ASP A 7 12.45 -55.75 -17.10
C ASP A 7 13.51 -55.39 -16.05
N THR A 8 14.80 -55.41 -16.40
CA THR A 8 15.87 -54.97 -15.47
C THR A 8 15.85 -53.48 -15.16
N LEU A 9 15.34 -52.63 -16.08
CA LEU A 9 15.15 -51.20 -15.80
C LEU A 9 13.90 -50.90 -14.97
N ASN A 10 12.85 -51.71 -15.09
CA ASN A 10 11.64 -51.57 -14.25
C ASN A 10 11.84 -52.12 -12.83
N GLU A 11 12.66 -53.16 -12.65
CA GLU A 11 12.90 -53.77 -11.33
C GLU A 11 13.80 -52.91 -10.43
N HIS A 12 14.67 -52.05 -11.00
CA HIS A 12 15.49 -51.11 -10.23
C HIS A 12 14.82 -49.77 -9.91
N ALA A 13 13.60 -49.52 -10.40
CA ALA A 13 12.90 -48.24 -10.20
C ALA A 13 11.97 -48.22 -8.98
N THR A 14 11.69 -49.37 -8.35
CA THR A 14 10.72 -49.50 -7.24
C THR A 14 11.36 -49.63 -5.85
N GLY A 15 12.69 -49.50 -5.74
CA GLY A 15 13.43 -49.81 -4.50
C GLY A 15 14.23 -48.67 -3.87
N VAL A 16 14.03 -47.41 -4.26
CA VAL A 16 14.73 -46.28 -3.63
C VAL A 16 13.71 -45.30 -3.09
N GLU A 17 13.44 -45.42 -1.79
CA GLU A 17 12.72 -44.39 -1.03
C GLU A 17 13.51 -43.08 -1.16
N PRO A 18 12.90 -41.98 -1.64
CA PRO A 18 13.61 -40.72 -1.80
C PRO A 18 14.18 -40.31 -0.44
N PRO A 19 15.47 -39.92 -0.35
CA PRO A 19 16.00 -39.41 0.91
C PRO A 19 15.11 -38.24 1.36
N PRO A 20 14.76 -38.18 2.66
CA PRO A 20 13.89 -37.13 3.17
C PRO A 20 14.50 -35.78 2.81
N LEU A 21 13.75 -35.01 2.03
CA LEU A 21 14.15 -33.68 1.60
C LEU A 21 14.08 -32.77 2.82
N ASP A 22 15.23 -32.50 3.43
CA ASP A 22 15.36 -31.56 4.54
C ASP A 22 15.21 -30.12 4.03
N LEU A 23 13.95 -29.71 3.87
CA LEU A 23 13.58 -28.37 3.41
C LEU A 23 14.07 -27.30 4.40
N ASP A 24 14.11 -27.62 5.70
CA ASP A 24 14.60 -26.72 6.74
C ASP A 24 16.12 -26.53 6.64
N GLY A 25 16.87 -27.59 6.32
CA GLY A 25 18.30 -27.56 6.05
C GLY A 25 18.66 -26.73 4.81
N ILE A 26 17.86 -26.83 3.74
CA ILE A 26 18.04 -26.04 2.50
C ILE A 26 17.75 -24.55 2.77
N VAL A 27 16.69 -24.23 3.50
CA VAL A 27 16.35 -22.84 3.88
C VAL A 27 17.41 -22.25 4.82
N ALA A 28 17.88 -23.02 5.81
CA ALA A 28 18.93 -22.59 6.73
C ALA A 28 20.28 -22.38 6.03
N ALA A 29 20.63 -23.22 5.04
CA ALA A 29 21.83 -23.07 4.23
C ALA A 29 21.76 -21.82 3.32
N GLY A 30 20.60 -21.56 2.70
CA GLY A 30 20.36 -20.35 1.92
C GLY A 30 20.50 -19.06 2.76
N ASN A 31 19.90 -19.06 3.96
CA ASN A 31 19.96 -17.92 4.88
C ASN A 31 21.39 -17.64 5.39
N ARG A 32 22.23 -18.67 5.60
CA ARG A 32 23.65 -18.49 6.00
C ARG A 32 24.52 -17.93 4.87
N GLN A 33 24.23 -18.25 3.61
CA GLN A 33 25.03 -17.77 2.48
C GLN A 33 24.75 -16.30 2.15
N ILE A 34 23.50 -15.87 2.30
CA ILE A 34 23.08 -14.48 2.09
C ILE A 34 23.62 -13.56 3.21
N SER A 35 23.63 -14.02 4.46
CA SER A 35 24.16 -13.22 5.59
C SER A 35 25.68 -12.99 5.48
N ARG A 36 26.45 -13.99 5.02
CA ARG A 36 27.90 -13.84 4.77
C ARG A 36 28.22 -12.82 3.68
N ARG A 37 27.40 -12.71 2.63
CA ARG A 37 27.60 -11.71 1.56
C ARG A 37 27.34 -10.28 2.02
N ARG A 38 26.50 -10.08 3.05
CA ARG A 38 26.17 -8.75 3.58
C ARG A 38 27.15 -8.24 4.64
N ALA A 39 27.90 -9.13 5.29
CA ALA A 39 28.91 -8.76 6.29
C ALA A 39 30.21 -8.19 5.68
N LEU A 40 30.45 -8.39 4.37
CA LEU A 40 31.69 -7.95 3.70
C LEU A 40 31.61 -6.55 3.06
N THR A 41 30.45 -5.87 3.08
CA THR A 41 30.25 -4.62 2.32
C THR A 41 30.22 -3.34 3.19
N VAL A 42 30.53 -3.40 4.49
CA VAL A 42 30.42 -2.23 5.40
C VAL A 42 31.76 -1.72 5.95
N LEU A 43 32.90 -2.27 5.51
CA LEU A 43 34.22 -1.73 5.90
C LEU A 43 34.90 -1.04 4.72
N GLY A 44 34.63 0.25 4.55
CA GLY A 44 35.35 1.06 3.58
C GLY A 44 35.02 2.55 3.65
N GLY A 45 35.73 3.29 4.51
CA GLY A 45 35.96 4.73 4.29
C GLY A 45 35.61 5.68 5.43
N ALA A 46 36.43 5.70 6.49
CA ALA A 46 36.57 6.87 7.36
C ALA A 46 38.03 7.33 7.31
N VAL A 47 38.29 8.50 6.73
CA VAL A 47 39.52 9.26 6.96
C VAL A 47 39.13 10.65 7.42
N ALA A 48 39.74 11.04 8.53
CA ALA A 48 39.42 12.16 9.39
C ALA A 48 39.94 13.50 8.89
N THR A 49 39.28 14.58 9.31
CA THR A 49 39.97 15.84 9.62
C THR A 49 39.33 16.51 10.83
N ALA A 50 40.17 16.78 11.83
CA ALA A 50 39.84 17.36 13.11
C ALA A 50 39.74 18.89 13.03
N ALA A 51 38.91 19.48 13.89
CA ALA A 51 39.08 20.85 14.35
C ALA A 51 38.65 20.96 15.83
N VAL A 52 39.60 21.40 16.66
CA VAL A 52 39.44 21.69 18.08
C VAL A 52 38.78 23.07 18.22
N ALA A 53 37.74 23.18 19.05
CA ALA A 53 37.36 24.44 19.67
C ALA A 53 36.78 24.19 21.07
N VAL A 54 37.51 24.70 22.06
CA VAL A 54 37.20 24.75 23.49
C VAL A 54 36.17 25.85 23.74
N GLY A 55 35.10 25.56 24.50
CA GLY A 55 34.18 26.60 24.98
C GLY A 55 32.95 26.01 25.66
N GLY A 56 32.91 26.09 26.99
CA GLY A 56 31.85 25.52 27.81
C GLY A 56 30.51 26.26 27.72
N ALA A 57 29.45 25.48 27.59
CA ALA A 57 28.10 25.78 28.06
C ALA A 57 27.41 24.44 28.36
N ALA A 58 26.85 24.30 29.56
CA ALA A 58 26.11 23.11 29.99
C ALA A 58 24.78 23.04 29.22
N VAL A 59 24.81 22.36 28.07
CA VAL A 59 23.61 21.98 27.32
C VAL A 59 23.24 20.56 27.72
N ILE A 60 22.04 20.40 28.26
CA ILE A 60 21.42 19.09 28.51
C ILE A 60 21.34 18.37 27.16
N ARG A 61 22.24 17.41 26.95
CA ARG A 61 22.22 16.55 25.75
C ARG A 61 21.00 15.62 25.84
N PRO A 62 20.15 15.55 24.80
CA PRO A 62 19.24 14.42 24.64
C PRO A 62 20.09 13.15 24.63
N ARG A 63 19.66 12.12 25.36
CA ARG A 63 20.26 10.78 25.23
C ARG A 63 20.17 10.38 23.76
N GLU A 64 21.31 10.37 23.08
CA GLU A 64 21.46 9.67 21.80
C GLU A 64 21.17 8.19 22.07
N GLN A 65 19.92 7.79 21.85
CA GLN A 65 19.60 6.40 21.58
C GLN A 65 20.36 6.04 20.31
N ARG A 66 21.52 5.40 20.48
CA ARG A 66 22.24 4.77 19.36
C ARG A 66 21.20 3.98 18.55
N PRO A 67 21.12 4.16 17.22
CA PRO A 67 20.22 3.38 16.39
C PRO A 67 20.50 1.91 16.67
N GLN A 68 19.54 1.19 17.27
CA GLN A 68 19.64 -0.25 17.31
C GLN A 68 19.64 -0.76 15.87
N PRO A 69 20.47 -1.77 15.53
CA PRO A 69 20.42 -2.38 14.22
C PRO A 69 18.98 -2.79 13.92
N ALA A 70 18.44 -2.32 12.79
CA ALA A 70 17.11 -2.72 12.35
C ALA A 70 17.09 -4.25 12.25
N ARG A 71 16.24 -4.89 13.07
CA ARG A 71 16.00 -6.33 12.95
C ARG A 71 15.40 -6.60 11.56
N PRO A 72 15.66 -7.77 10.94
CA PRO A 72 15.06 -8.10 9.65
C PRO A 72 13.54 -7.89 9.72
N ALA A 73 13.01 -7.12 8.76
CA ALA A 73 11.59 -6.81 8.75
C ALA A 73 10.81 -8.11 8.43
N PRO A 74 9.82 -8.50 9.26
CA PRO A 74 9.19 -9.81 9.19
C PRO A 74 8.36 -10.03 7.92
N TYR A 75 7.98 -8.95 7.21
CA TYR A 75 7.10 -9.00 6.04
C TYR A 75 7.82 -8.62 4.73
N VAL A 76 9.15 -8.77 4.67
CA VAL A 76 9.99 -8.41 3.51
C VAL A 76 9.85 -9.42 2.36
N GLU A 77 9.58 -10.69 2.68
CA GLU A 77 9.29 -11.71 1.68
C GLU A 77 8.05 -11.31 0.87
N ARG A 78 7.99 -11.71 -0.41
CA ARG A 78 6.98 -11.29 -1.41
C ARG A 78 5.65 -10.98 -0.74
N ARG A 79 5.15 -9.74 -0.90
CA ARG A 79 3.89 -9.28 -0.28
C ARG A 79 2.84 -10.37 -0.48
N ALA A 80 2.42 -10.98 0.63
CA ALA A 80 1.43 -12.04 0.57
C ALA A 80 0.05 -11.46 0.25
N VAL A 81 -0.84 -12.33 -0.23
CA VAL A 81 -2.26 -12.01 -0.36
C VAL A 81 -2.78 -11.59 1.00
N THR A 82 -3.34 -10.38 1.09
CA THR A 82 -3.73 -9.76 2.36
C THR A 82 -5.10 -9.13 2.27
N PHE A 83 -5.92 -9.37 3.28
CA PHE A 83 -7.26 -8.78 3.44
C PHE A 83 -7.63 -8.78 4.93
N ALA A 84 -8.65 -8.03 5.31
CA ALA A 84 -9.18 -8.05 6.67
C ALA A 84 -10.64 -8.49 6.69
N LEU A 85 -11.04 -9.28 7.68
CA LEU A 85 -12.42 -9.68 7.96
C LEU A 85 -12.74 -9.45 9.43
N GLY A 86 -13.72 -8.60 9.73
CA GLY A 86 -14.04 -8.21 11.09
C GLY A 86 -12.81 -7.64 11.81
N ASN A 87 -12.30 -8.38 12.81
CA ASN A 87 -11.13 -8.01 13.61
C ASN A 87 -9.87 -8.86 13.31
N LYS A 88 -9.77 -9.41 12.11
CA LYS A 88 -8.67 -10.28 11.71
C LYS A 88 -8.04 -9.77 10.43
N ILE A 89 -6.72 -9.58 10.44
CA ILE A 89 -5.92 -9.37 9.23
C ILE A 89 -5.40 -10.73 8.80
N HIS A 90 -5.79 -11.16 7.61
CA HIS A 90 -5.29 -12.37 6.97
C HIS A 90 -4.09 -11.99 6.09
N TYR A 91 -2.93 -12.59 6.35
CA TYR A 91 -1.68 -12.36 5.62
C TYR A 91 -1.09 -13.70 5.18
N GLY A 92 -1.29 -14.06 3.91
CA GLY A 92 -0.92 -15.40 3.42
C GLY A 92 -1.66 -16.49 4.21
N SER A 93 -0.92 -17.35 4.92
CA SER A 93 -1.48 -18.36 5.83
C SER A 93 -1.74 -17.85 7.25
N ASP A 94 -1.20 -16.69 7.59
CA ASP A 94 -1.24 -16.14 8.94
C ASP A 94 -2.51 -15.34 9.18
N VAL A 95 -2.95 -15.35 10.44
CA VAL A 95 -4.10 -14.57 10.89
C VAL A 95 -3.71 -13.78 12.12
N ILE A 96 -3.77 -12.46 11.99
CA ILE A 96 -3.43 -11.51 13.05
C ILE A 96 -4.74 -10.98 13.62
N ALA A 97 -5.06 -11.40 14.84
CA ALA A 97 -6.21 -10.87 15.57
C ALA A 97 -5.88 -9.50 16.15
N VAL A 98 -6.78 -8.54 15.97
CA VAL A 98 -6.66 -7.19 16.55
C VAL A 98 -7.74 -6.98 17.62
N PRO A 99 -7.51 -6.09 18.62
CA PRO A 99 -8.43 -5.87 19.72
C PRO A 99 -9.69 -5.07 19.32
N SER A 100 -9.69 -4.43 18.15
CA SER A 100 -10.88 -3.73 17.63
C SER A 100 -11.97 -4.73 17.22
N LYS A 101 -13.22 -4.29 17.12
CA LYS A 101 -14.29 -5.17 16.61
C LYS A 101 -14.31 -5.23 15.08
N HIS A 102 -13.84 -4.16 14.47
CA HIS A 102 -13.82 -3.97 13.03
C HIS A 102 -12.56 -3.21 12.61
N ILE A 103 -12.13 -3.42 11.37
CA ILE A 103 -11.05 -2.69 10.73
C ILE A 103 -11.68 -1.86 9.61
N ASN A 104 -11.73 -0.54 9.77
CA ASN A 104 -12.31 0.36 8.77
C ASN A 104 -11.42 0.45 7.52
N ALA A 105 -10.10 0.56 7.73
CA ALA A 105 -9.09 0.56 6.69
C ALA A 105 -7.76 0.08 7.25
N PHE A 106 -6.86 -0.38 6.39
CA PHE A 106 -5.51 -0.69 6.78
C PHE A 106 -4.54 -0.60 5.60
N VAL A 107 -3.25 -0.52 5.93
CA VAL A 107 -2.14 -0.61 4.98
C VAL A 107 -1.12 -1.63 5.47
N GLN A 108 -0.39 -2.21 4.52
CA GLN A 108 0.72 -3.11 4.79
C GLN A 108 2.05 -2.38 4.54
N THR A 109 2.99 -2.54 5.48
CA THR A 109 4.40 -2.19 5.37
C THR A 109 5.25 -3.46 5.49
N ASP A 110 6.55 -3.38 5.22
CA ASP A 110 7.47 -4.51 5.44
C ASP A 110 7.67 -4.81 6.94
N ALA A 111 7.33 -3.86 7.82
CA ALA A 111 7.51 -3.96 9.27
C ALA A 111 6.27 -4.43 10.04
N GLY A 112 5.08 -4.31 9.44
CA GLY A 112 3.80 -4.61 10.06
C GLY A 112 2.62 -4.00 9.31
N PHE A 113 1.47 -4.04 9.96
CA PHE A 113 0.23 -3.44 9.49
C PHE A 113 -0.11 -2.21 10.30
N VAL A 114 -0.68 -1.22 9.63
CA VAL A 114 -1.25 -0.03 10.28
C VAL A 114 -2.71 0.03 9.90
N PHE A 115 -3.60 0.15 10.87
CA PHE A 115 -5.04 0.06 10.65
C PHE A 115 -5.82 1.10 11.44
N LEU A 116 -7.01 1.39 10.94
CA LEU A 116 -8.02 2.24 11.56
C LEU A 116 -9.09 1.33 12.18
N ASP A 117 -9.38 1.53 13.46
CA ASP A 117 -10.50 0.86 14.15
C ASP A 117 -11.86 1.51 13.82
N GLU A 118 -12.94 1.03 14.43
CA GLU A 118 -14.29 1.59 14.25
C GLU A 118 -14.43 3.08 14.63
N GLY A 119 -13.55 3.58 15.50
CA GLY A 119 -13.46 4.99 15.91
C GLY A 119 -12.44 5.78 15.10
N ASN A 120 -11.91 5.19 14.03
CA ASN A 120 -10.82 5.73 13.20
C ASN A 120 -9.50 5.96 13.95
N ASN A 121 -9.31 5.36 15.13
CA ASN A 121 -8.04 5.46 15.84
C ASN A 121 -6.98 4.62 15.13
N ILE A 122 -5.74 5.10 15.17
CA ILE A 122 -4.62 4.49 14.45
C ILE A 122 -3.94 3.46 15.35
N HIS A 123 -3.86 2.23 14.85
CA HIS A 123 -3.19 1.13 15.51
C HIS A 123 -2.10 0.54 14.62
N ILE A 124 -1.05 0.04 15.25
CA ILE A 124 0.03 -0.69 14.61
C ILE A 124 -0.03 -2.13 15.12
N ALA A 125 -0.10 -3.08 14.19
CA ALA A 125 0.04 -4.50 14.43
C ALA A 125 1.36 -4.98 13.82
N ASP A 126 2.32 -5.29 14.69
CA ASP A 126 3.63 -5.83 14.32
C ASP A 126 3.93 -7.08 15.17
N ARG A 127 5.16 -7.58 15.10
CA ARG A 127 5.56 -8.79 15.85
C ARG A 127 5.51 -8.60 17.38
N ASP A 128 5.63 -7.37 17.87
CA ASP A 128 5.71 -7.05 19.29
C ASP A 128 4.29 -6.88 19.86
N GLY A 129 3.26 -6.89 18.99
CA GLY A 129 1.84 -6.95 19.33
C GLY A 129 1.02 -5.89 18.60
N VAL A 130 -0.14 -5.57 19.17
CA VAL A 130 -0.99 -4.47 18.68
C VAL A 130 -0.94 -3.30 19.66
N ARG A 131 -0.69 -2.10 19.15
CA ARG A 131 -0.58 -0.87 19.94
C ARG A 131 -1.25 0.32 19.26
N ALA A 132 -1.88 1.18 20.05
CA ALA A 132 -2.40 2.46 19.58
C ALA A 132 -1.26 3.48 19.37
N THR A 133 -1.32 4.29 18.32
CA THR A 133 -0.24 5.22 17.95
C THR A 133 -0.70 6.67 17.77
N GLY A 134 -1.98 6.93 17.48
CA GLY A 134 -2.44 8.30 17.19
C GLY A 134 -3.95 8.48 17.25
N LYS A 135 -4.38 9.74 17.16
CA LYS A 135 -5.79 10.15 17.11
C LYS A 135 -6.31 10.11 15.66
N GLY A 136 -7.65 10.11 15.54
CA GLY A 136 -8.42 9.81 14.34
C GLY A 136 -7.85 10.27 13.00
N ALA A 137 -7.67 9.33 12.07
CA ALA A 137 -7.41 9.59 10.65
C ALA A 137 -8.50 8.93 9.78
N TRP A 138 -8.79 9.50 8.62
CA TRP A 138 -9.79 8.93 7.69
C TRP A 138 -9.18 8.01 6.64
N SER A 139 -7.87 8.11 6.44
CA SER A 139 -7.11 7.27 5.53
C SER A 139 -5.67 7.12 6.01
N LEU A 140 -5.03 6.06 5.51
CA LEU A 140 -3.64 5.71 5.71
C LEU A 140 -2.97 5.58 4.34
N THR A 141 -1.70 5.93 4.26
CA THR A 141 -0.89 5.77 3.05
C THR A 141 0.41 5.10 3.43
N ALA A 142 0.77 4.00 2.76
CA ALA A 142 2.05 3.33 2.95
C ALA A 142 2.85 3.33 1.65
N ASP A 143 4.17 3.23 1.78
CA ASP A 143 5.03 2.91 0.65
C ASP A 143 4.75 1.47 0.18
N HIS A 144 4.94 1.19 -1.11
CA HIS A 144 4.92 -0.16 -1.68
C HIS A 144 5.99 -1.06 -1.03
N ARG A 145 7.11 -0.49 -0.59
CA ARG A 145 8.18 -1.19 0.13
C ARG A 145 8.69 -0.37 1.31
N GLY A 146 9.28 -1.04 2.30
CA GLY A 146 9.80 -0.38 3.49
C GLY A 146 8.79 -0.28 4.64
N SER A 147 9.14 0.49 5.66
CA SER A 147 8.44 0.54 6.95
C SER A 147 7.60 1.80 7.15
N LEU A 148 7.46 2.63 6.13
CA LEU A 148 6.85 3.94 6.26
C LEU A 148 5.34 3.89 6.04
N VAL A 149 4.64 4.58 6.93
CA VAL A 149 3.21 4.90 6.81
C VAL A 149 3.03 6.40 7.04
N ALA A 150 1.95 6.96 6.53
CA ALA A 150 1.61 8.34 6.71
C ALA A 150 0.09 8.53 6.76
N TRP A 151 -0.33 9.61 7.40
CA TRP A 151 -1.74 10.00 7.52
C TRP A 151 -1.84 11.50 7.75
N THR A 152 -3.07 11.99 7.77
CA THR A 152 -3.39 13.38 8.12
C THR A 152 -4.16 13.39 9.44
N GLU A 153 -3.71 14.21 10.39
CA GLU A 153 -4.43 14.47 11.65
C GLU A 153 -5.10 15.83 11.60
N GLY A 154 -6.33 15.93 12.09
CA GLY A 154 -7.09 17.18 12.13
C GLY A 154 -7.05 17.84 13.51
N SER A 155 -6.88 19.16 13.49
CA SER A 155 -7.07 20.08 14.61
C SER A 155 -8.22 21.06 14.30
N ASN A 156 -8.55 21.95 15.24
CA ASN A 156 -9.65 22.90 15.04
C ASN A 156 -9.38 23.95 13.94
N ASP A 157 -8.11 24.30 13.73
CA ASP A 157 -7.67 25.41 12.87
C ASP A 157 -6.68 24.98 11.77
N HIS A 158 -6.20 23.74 11.79
CA HIS A 158 -5.27 23.20 10.79
C HIS A 158 -5.34 21.67 10.72
N PHE A 159 -4.72 21.10 9.70
CA PHE A 159 -4.35 19.68 9.67
C PHE A 159 -2.83 19.51 9.73
N GLU A 160 -2.36 18.35 10.19
CA GLU A 160 -0.95 17.98 10.18
C GLU A 160 -0.75 16.75 9.31
N SER A 161 0.21 16.82 8.38
CA SER A 161 0.69 15.66 7.64
C SER A 161 1.73 14.93 8.48
N VAL A 162 1.51 13.65 8.76
CA VAL A 162 2.35 12.83 9.63
C VAL A 162 2.97 11.69 8.82
N VAL A 163 4.28 11.46 8.97
CA VAL A 163 4.99 10.28 8.45
C VAL A 163 5.64 9.55 9.61
N TYR A 164 5.42 8.25 9.68
CA TYR A 164 5.82 7.40 10.77
C TYR A 164 6.57 6.16 10.27
N ASP A 165 7.66 5.81 10.95
CA ASP A 165 8.43 4.61 10.71
C ASP A 165 7.97 3.50 11.65
N VAL A 166 7.23 2.52 11.10
CA VAL A 166 6.69 1.38 11.84
C VAL A 166 7.81 0.54 12.45
N ALA A 167 8.91 0.33 11.72
CA ALA A 167 10.03 -0.49 12.19
C ALA A 167 10.81 0.18 13.31
N ALA A 168 11.05 1.49 13.20
CA ALA A 168 11.76 2.26 14.19
C ALA A 168 10.87 2.77 15.34
N ASN A 169 9.55 2.55 15.26
CA ASN A 169 8.57 2.99 16.25
C ASN A 169 8.69 4.49 16.56
N ARG A 170 8.78 5.34 15.53
CA ARG A 170 8.92 6.78 15.70
C ARG A 170 8.30 7.57 14.56
N GLU A 171 7.81 8.75 14.91
CA GLU A 171 7.43 9.78 13.95
C GLU A 171 8.70 10.38 13.32
N LEU A 172 8.69 10.52 11.99
CA LEU A 172 9.77 11.14 11.21
C LEU A 172 9.40 12.55 10.77
N VAL A 173 8.13 12.79 10.44
CA VAL A 173 7.63 14.07 9.97
C VAL A 173 6.29 14.34 10.64
N ARG A 174 6.11 15.58 11.10
CA ARG A 174 4.83 16.21 11.41
C ARG A 174 4.90 17.66 10.99
N THR A 175 3.95 18.10 10.18
CA THR A 175 3.99 19.44 9.61
C THR A 175 2.59 19.97 9.29
N PRO A 176 2.28 21.22 9.68
CA PRO A 176 1.05 21.90 9.28
C PRO A 176 1.18 22.65 7.95
N VAL A 177 2.33 22.57 7.26
CA VAL A 177 2.61 23.32 6.03
C VAL A 177 1.52 23.05 4.99
N GLY A 178 0.92 24.12 4.47
CA GLY A 178 -0.15 24.07 3.47
C GLY A 178 -1.52 23.67 3.99
N ASN A 179 -1.68 23.44 5.30
CA ASN A 179 -2.87 22.81 5.90
C ASN A 179 -3.61 23.71 6.91
N ALA A 180 -3.34 25.01 6.92
CA ALA A 180 -4.17 25.95 7.69
C ALA A 180 -5.60 25.95 7.12
N ILE A 181 -6.62 25.80 7.97
CA ILE A 181 -8.02 25.74 7.55
C ILE A 181 -8.53 27.18 7.32
N PRO A 182 -8.87 27.57 6.08
CA PRO A 182 -9.46 28.88 5.83
C PRO A 182 -10.85 29.00 6.46
N SER A 183 -11.24 30.22 6.84
CA SER A 183 -12.60 30.48 7.32
C SER A 183 -13.63 30.10 6.26
N GLY A 184 -14.59 29.24 6.61
CA GLY A 184 -15.65 28.79 5.70
C GLY A 184 -15.22 27.71 4.70
N ALA A 185 -14.03 27.14 4.83
CA ALA A 185 -13.60 26.02 3.99
C ALA A 185 -14.47 24.78 4.21
N SER A 186 -14.89 24.16 3.11
CA SER A 186 -15.54 22.85 3.16
C SER A 186 -14.49 21.77 3.42
N LEU A 187 -14.60 21.09 4.56
CA LEU A 187 -13.71 19.98 4.94
C LEU A 187 -14.00 18.68 4.18
N VAL A 188 -14.99 18.69 3.27
CA VAL A 188 -15.34 17.52 2.45
C VAL A 188 -14.16 17.06 1.59
N ARG A 189 -13.21 17.95 1.28
CA ARG A 189 -11.98 17.65 0.53
C ARG A 189 -10.76 18.10 1.34
N GLY A 190 -10.65 17.55 2.54
CA GLY A 190 -9.54 17.83 3.45
C GLY A 190 -8.19 17.36 2.89
N PRO A 191 -7.09 17.77 3.53
CA PRO A 191 -5.75 17.30 3.19
C PRO A 191 -5.63 15.78 3.25
N SER A 192 -4.73 15.24 2.45
CA SER A 192 -4.45 13.82 2.38
C SER A 192 -2.98 13.55 2.10
N ILE A 193 -2.54 12.34 2.41
CA ILE A 193 -1.23 11.86 1.98
C ILE A 193 -1.40 11.12 0.65
N VAL A 194 -0.90 11.71 -0.43
CA VAL A 194 -1.04 11.18 -1.78
C VAL A 194 -0.23 9.90 -1.96
N ALA A 195 1.02 9.89 -1.48
CA ALA A 195 1.92 8.74 -1.60
C ALA A 195 3.16 8.87 -0.72
N ILE A 196 3.84 7.74 -0.50
CA ILE A 196 5.23 7.66 -0.07
C ILE A 196 5.98 6.88 -1.15
N ASP A 197 7.09 7.45 -1.65
CA ASP A 197 7.94 6.87 -2.68
C ASP A 197 9.39 6.93 -2.19
N GLY A 198 9.80 5.89 -1.46
CA GLY A 198 11.09 5.83 -0.77
C GLY A 198 11.24 6.92 0.30
N ASN A 199 12.21 7.82 0.13
CA ASN A 199 12.48 8.92 1.09
C ASN A 199 11.64 10.18 0.81
N LYS A 200 10.67 10.12 -0.12
CA LYS A 200 9.81 11.24 -0.47
C LYS A 200 8.37 10.95 -0.06
N ALA A 201 7.75 11.88 0.63
CA ALA A 201 6.31 11.86 0.88
C ALA A 201 5.64 12.96 0.07
N TYR A 202 4.43 12.69 -0.43
CA TYR A 202 3.65 13.62 -1.23
C TYR A 202 2.39 13.99 -0.46
N PHE A 203 2.25 15.27 -0.12
CA PHE A 203 1.13 15.78 0.68
C PHE A 203 0.21 16.59 -0.22
N GLY A 204 -1.04 16.16 -0.34
CA GLY A 204 -2.11 16.97 -0.90
C GLY A 204 -2.62 17.88 0.22
N THR A 205 -2.24 19.15 0.19
CA THR A 205 -2.57 20.14 1.22
C THR A 205 -3.60 21.13 0.67
N LEU A 206 -4.16 21.98 1.55
CA LEU A 206 -5.10 23.02 1.13
C LEU A 206 -4.46 24.11 0.26
N GLU A 207 -3.13 24.28 0.33
CA GLU A 207 -2.36 25.21 -0.52
C GLU A 207 -1.77 24.56 -1.78
N GLY A 208 -1.79 23.23 -1.89
CA GLY A 208 -1.26 22.56 -3.08
C GLY A 208 -0.67 21.17 -2.84
N LEU A 209 0.01 20.66 -3.85
CA LEU A 209 0.80 19.43 -3.74
C LEU A 209 2.21 19.75 -3.26
N TYR A 210 2.57 19.25 -2.08
CA TYR A 210 3.93 19.30 -1.56
C TYR A 210 4.66 17.98 -1.77
N ARG A 211 5.96 18.07 -2.08
CA ARG A 211 6.90 16.95 -1.96
C ARG A 211 7.80 17.20 -0.76
N TRP A 212 7.81 16.27 0.17
CA TRP A 212 8.59 16.32 1.39
C TRP A 212 9.77 15.35 1.32
N ASP A 213 10.99 15.83 1.57
CA ASP A 213 12.13 14.98 1.87
C ASP A 213 12.10 14.59 3.33
N ILE A 214 11.90 13.29 3.61
CA ILE A 214 11.72 12.78 4.98
C ILE A 214 13.03 12.92 5.77
N ASN A 215 14.16 12.51 5.20
CA ASN A 215 15.48 12.62 5.84
C ASN A 215 15.91 14.07 6.11
N ALA A 216 15.72 14.97 5.15
CA ALA A 216 16.07 16.39 5.32
C ALA A 216 15.00 17.18 6.08
N ASN A 217 13.85 16.56 6.35
CA ASN A 217 12.65 17.17 6.92
C ASN A 217 12.29 18.51 6.27
N LYS A 218 12.22 18.52 4.93
CA LYS A 218 12.01 19.74 4.14
C LYS A 218 10.98 19.52 3.04
N GLY A 219 9.98 20.40 2.99
CA GLY A 219 8.97 20.45 1.94
C GLY A 219 9.31 21.40 0.78
N GLU A 220 8.80 21.05 -0.40
CA GLU A 220 8.79 21.87 -1.60
C GLU A 220 7.37 21.83 -2.21
N LEU A 221 6.79 23.00 -2.47
CA LEU A 221 5.52 23.10 -3.20
C LEU A 221 5.78 22.75 -4.67
N LEU A 222 5.17 21.68 -5.16
CA LEU A 222 5.29 21.26 -6.55
C LEU A 222 4.29 21.96 -7.47
N ALA A 223 3.07 22.16 -6.98
CA ALA A 223 2.02 22.88 -7.70
C ALA A 223 0.90 23.32 -6.77
N ASP A 224 0.31 24.46 -7.10
CA ASP A 224 -0.96 24.94 -6.54
C ASP A 224 -2.12 24.22 -7.23
N VAL A 225 -2.55 23.10 -6.64
CA VAL A 225 -3.62 22.23 -7.14
C VAL A 225 -4.42 21.67 -5.97
N SER A 226 -5.65 21.24 -6.21
CA SER A 226 -6.48 20.62 -5.17
C SER A 226 -5.76 19.44 -4.47
N PRO A 227 -5.96 19.21 -3.16
CA PRO A 227 -5.39 18.07 -2.42
C PRO A 227 -5.60 16.72 -3.11
N VAL A 228 -6.71 16.58 -3.84
CA VAL A 228 -7.08 15.33 -4.52
C VAL A 228 -6.62 15.28 -5.98
N ALA A 229 -6.05 16.35 -6.54
CA ALA A 229 -5.69 16.42 -7.96
C ALA A 229 -4.69 15.32 -8.39
N VAL A 230 -3.83 14.88 -7.47
CA VAL A 230 -2.92 13.75 -7.67
C VAL A 230 -3.45 12.56 -6.87
N ARG A 231 -3.58 11.42 -7.55
CA ARG A 231 -4.17 10.20 -6.99
C ARG A 231 -3.14 9.30 -6.33
N THR A 232 -1.94 9.22 -6.90
CA THR A 232 -0.83 8.42 -6.36
C THR A 232 0.49 8.85 -7.00
N VAL A 233 1.60 8.54 -6.35
CA VAL A 233 2.96 8.67 -6.87
C VAL A 233 3.73 7.38 -6.61
N THR A 234 4.43 6.86 -7.61
CA THR A 234 5.24 5.65 -7.47
C THR A 234 6.36 5.66 -8.50
N ALA A 235 7.59 5.31 -8.08
CA ALA A 235 8.77 5.32 -8.95
C ALA A 235 8.94 6.67 -9.71
N GLY A 236 8.68 7.77 -9.00
CA GLY A 236 8.72 9.13 -9.54
C GLY A 236 7.64 9.47 -10.56
N GLN A 237 6.67 8.58 -10.82
CA GLN A 237 5.53 8.84 -11.71
C GLN A 237 4.32 9.28 -10.91
N LEU A 238 3.73 10.42 -11.27
CA LEU A 238 2.48 10.91 -10.69
C LEU A 238 1.32 10.45 -11.55
N VAL A 239 0.26 9.94 -10.93
CA VAL A 239 -1.06 9.82 -11.57
C VAL A 239 -1.93 10.97 -11.10
N TYR A 240 -2.46 11.75 -12.04
CA TYR A 240 -3.21 12.95 -11.72
C TYR A 240 -4.41 13.11 -12.65
N GLN A 241 -5.45 13.78 -12.16
CA GLN A 241 -6.63 14.08 -12.97
C GLN A 241 -6.38 15.27 -13.92
N GLN A 242 -7.09 15.27 -15.04
CA GLN A 242 -7.23 16.43 -15.91
C GLN A 242 -8.72 16.74 -16.15
N PRO A 243 -9.18 17.99 -15.93
CA PRO A 243 -8.41 19.14 -15.42
C PRO A 243 -7.83 18.92 -14.00
N LEU A 244 -6.76 19.66 -13.67
CA LEU A 244 -6.11 19.60 -12.34
C LEU A 244 -7.01 20.21 -11.25
N GLU A 245 -7.92 21.08 -11.65
CA GLU A 245 -9.06 21.50 -10.83
C GLU A 245 -10.12 20.39 -10.85
N GLN A 246 -10.84 20.19 -9.75
CA GLN A 246 -11.86 19.14 -9.69
C GLN A 246 -13.11 19.53 -10.47
N PRO A 247 -13.38 18.91 -11.63
CA PRO A 247 -14.59 19.23 -12.37
C PRO A 247 -15.79 18.57 -11.69
N LEU A 248 -16.99 19.11 -11.93
CA LEU A 248 -18.24 18.50 -11.48
C LEU A 248 -18.50 17.15 -12.19
N THR A 249 -18.00 16.99 -13.42
CA THR A 249 -18.10 15.77 -14.23
C THR A 249 -16.90 15.65 -15.17
N GLY A 250 -16.59 14.42 -15.61
CA GLY A 250 -15.70 14.20 -16.75
C GLY A 250 -14.23 14.56 -16.53
N HIS A 251 -13.56 13.91 -15.58
CA HIS A 251 -12.11 13.94 -15.50
C HIS A 251 -11.50 12.70 -16.15
N THR A 252 -10.27 12.86 -16.62
CA THR A 252 -9.44 11.76 -17.09
C THR A 252 -8.16 11.72 -16.28
N LEU A 253 -7.50 10.57 -16.23
CA LEU A 253 -6.24 10.41 -15.54
C LEU A 253 -5.08 10.50 -16.53
N LYS A 254 -3.96 11.04 -16.08
CA LYS A 254 -2.69 11.08 -16.80
C LYS A 254 -1.58 10.59 -15.90
N VAL A 255 -0.53 10.05 -16.51
CA VAL A 255 0.67 9.58 -15.82
C VAL A 255 1.90 10.31 -16.34
N GLY A 256 2.76 10.76 -15.44
CA GLY A 256 4.08 11.26 -15.80
C GLY A 256 4.85 11.89 -14.63
N PRO A 257 6.11 12.32 -14.84
CA PRO A 257 7.01 12.76 -13.76
C PRO A 257 6.73 14.18 -13.24
N THR A 258 5.85 14.94 -13.90
CA THR A 258 5.46 16.31 -13.54
C THR A 258 3.98 16.51 -13.83
N LEU A 259 3.31 17.51 -13.26
CA LEU A 259 1.90 17.79 -13.55
C LEU A 259 1.66 18.47 -14.91
N THR A 260 2.73 18.89 -15.60
CA THR A 260 2.67 19.70 -16.82
C THR A 260 2.68 18.89 -18.12
N THR A 261 2.19 19.55 -19.16
CA THR A 261 1.66 19.03 -20.43
C THR A 261 2.70 18.41 -21.36
N GLY A 262 2.30 17.29 -21.95
CA GLY A 262 2.84 16.68 -23.16
C GLY A 262 1.75 15.76 -23.73
N ALA A 263 1.97 15.17 -24.91
CA ALA A 263 1.11 14.10 -25.43
C ALA A 263 1.25 12.86 -24.54
N ARG A 264 0.54 12.87 -23.40
CA ARG A 264 0.50 11.79 -22.44
C ARG A 264 -0.75 10.99 -22.67
N THR A 265 -0.64 9.68 -22.50
CA THR A 265 -1.79 8.79 -22.52
C THR A 265 -2.82 9.25 -21.50
N THR A 266 -4.06 9.26 -21.95
CA THR A 266 -5.24 9.49 -21.12
C THR A 266 -5.82 8.15 -20.68
N PHE A 267 -6.13 8.03 -19.40
CA PHE A 267 -6.74 6.84 -18.80
C PHE A 267 -8.10 7.21 -18.20
N SER A 268 -9.06 6.29 -18.22
CA SER A 268 -10.34 6.45 -17.52
C SER A 268 -10.25 5.96 -16.08
N GLY A 269 -11.05 6.54 -15.19
CA GLY A 269 -11.09 6.21 -13.76
C GLY A 269 -10.94 7.45 -12.88
N GLU A 270 -11.18 7.29 -11.58
CA GLU A 270 -11.12 8.36 -10.59
C GLU A 270 -10.09 8.02 -9.51
N GLN A 271 -10.00 6.76 -9.11
CA GLN A 271 -8.92 6.21 -8.30
C GLN A 271 -7.86 5.54 -9.18
N ALA A 272 -6.62 5.51 -8.71
CA ALA A 272 -5.48 5.04 -9.47
C ALA A 272 -4.45 4.34 -8.58
N PHE A 273 -3.95 3.20 -9.05
CA PHE A 273 -2.96 2.38 -8.36
C PHE A 273 -1.85 2.00 -9.34
N LEU A 274 -0.69 2.64 -9.22
CA LEU A 274 0.50 2.27 -9.98
C LEU A 274 1.16 1.03 -9.38
N SER A 275 1.57 0.11 -10.26
CA SER A 275 2.52 -0.95 -9.89
C SER A 275 3.83 -0.36 -9.33
N PRO A 276 4.57 -1.08 -8.47
CA PRO A 276 5.78 -0.55 -7.83
C PRO A 276 6.83 0.02 -8.81
N GLY A 277 7.02 -0.60 -9.97
CA GLY A 277 7.89 -0.12 -11.05
C GLY A 277 7.20 0.84 -12.05
N ALA A 278 5.99 1.28 -11.77
CA ALA A 278 5.14 2.13 -12.61
C ALA A 278 4.98 1.64 -14.07
N GLN A 279 5.00 0.31 -14.27
CA GLN A 279 4.81 -0.31 -15.60
C GLN A 279 3.34 -0.46 -15.96
N TYR A 280 2.53 -0.78 -14.96
CA TYR A 280 1.08 -0.96 -15.05
C TYR A 280 0.35 0.03 -14.17
N LEU A 281 -0.84 0.41 -14.63
CA LEU A 281 -1.79 1.25 -13.93
C LEU A 281 -3.11 0.50 -13.83
N VAL A 282 -3.61 0.35 -12.61
CA VAL A 282 -5.00 -0.05 -12.36
C VAL A 282 -5.81 1.18 -11.98
N THR A 283 -6.97 1.36 -12.59
CA THR A 283 -7.89 2.45 -12.25
C THR A 283 -9.27 1.89 -11.91
N GLN A 284 -10.03 2.64 -11.11
CA GLN A 284 -11.45 2.38 -10.85
C GLN A 284 -12.20 3.71 -10.67
N PRO A 285 -13.52 3.74 -10.84
CA PRO A 285 -14.37 4.83 -10.37
C PRO A 285 -14.16 5.10 -8.88
N ASP A 286 -14.57 6.29 -8.42
CA ASP A 286 -14.59 6.58 -7.00
C ASP A 286 -15.75 5.80 -6.35
N ASP A 287 -15.49 5.30 -5.16
CA ASP A 287 -16.45 4.46 -4.43
C ASP A 287 -17.60 5.29 -3.87
N ALA A 288 -17.30 6.56 -3.64
CA ALA A 288 -18.18 7.54 -3.04
C ALA A 288 -19.08 8.20 -4.11
N ARG A 289 -19.88 7.40 -4.83
CA ARG A 289 -20.91 7.91 -5.75
C ARG A 289 -22.29 7.84 -5.12
N MET A 290 -23.05 8.94 -5.21
CA MET A 290 -24.46 8.96 -4.80
C MET A 290 -25.28 8.06 -5.75
N GLY A 291 -25.99 7.05 -5.21
CA GLY A 291 -26.81 6.08 -5.95
C GLY A 291 -27.31 4.95 -5.05
N ASP A 292 -28.19 4.05 -5.52
CA ASP A 292 -28.86 3.03 -4.68
C ASP A 292 -27.92 1.93 -4.09
N GLN A 293 -26.72 1.76 -4.68
CA GLN A 293 -25.70 0.79 -4.27
C GLN A 293 -24.33 1.33 -4.65
N PRO A 294 -23.24 0.94 -3.96
CA PRO A 294 -21.91 1.29 -4.37
C PRO A 294 -21.66 0.55 -5.67
N ILE A 295 -21.39 1.29 -6.74
CA ILE A 295 -21.10 0.66 -8.02
C ILE A 295 -19.62 0.30 -7.98
N TRP A 296 -19.27 -0.86 -7.41
CA TRP A 296 -17.97 -1.48 -7.68
C TRP A 296 -17.97 -1.86 -9.16
N SER A 297 -17.54 -0.98 -10.04
CA SER A 297 -17.42 -1.34 -11.44
C SER A 297 -16.14 -0.82 -12.04
N ASP A 298 -15.62 -1.61 -12.96
CA ASP A 298 -14.68 -1.22 -14.00
C ASP A 298 -13.27 -0.99 -13.47
N LEU A 299 -12.73 -1.97 -12.74
CA LEU A 299 -11.27 -2.10 -12.72
C LEU A 299 -10.80 -2.16 -14.17
N GLN A 300 -10.02 -1.17 -14.53
CA GLN A 300 -9.35 -1.09 -15.81
C GLN A 300 -7.86 -1.26 -15.57
N LEU A 301 -7.22 -2.03 -16.44
CA LEU A 301 -5.80 -2.30 -16.38
C LEU A 301 -5.15 -1.77 -17.65
N PHE A 302 -4.10 -0.99 -17.47
CA PHE A 302 -3.36 -0.36 -18.56
C PHE A 302 -1.85 -0.58 -18.41
N GLY A 303 -1.16 -0.72 -19.55
CA GLY A 303 0.27 -0.44 -19.61
C GLY A 303 0.51 1.08 -19.64
N VAL A 304 1.43 1.58 -18.81
CA VAL A 304 1.69 3.03 -18.69
C VAL A 304 2.31 3.60 -19.97
N THR A 305 3.25 2.88 -20.59
CA THR A 305 3.97 3.31 -21.80
C THR A 305 3.36 2.80 -23.11
N ALA A 306 2.65 1.67 -23.05
CA ALA A 306 1.90 1.11 -24.17
C ALA A 306 0.44 0.98 -23.72
N PRO A 307 -0.42 1.95 -24.04
CA PRO A 307 -1.77 2.03 -23.48
C PRO A 307 -2.76 1.05 -24.13
N THR A 308 -2.28 -0.15 -24.41
CA THR A 308 -3.11 -1.31 -24.69
C THR A 308 -3.64 -1.79 -23.35
N GLY A 309 -4.83 -1.32 -22.99
CA GLY A 309 -5.48 -1.65 -21.73
C GLY A 309 -6.98 -1.49 -21.83
N GLY A 310 -7.69 -1.91 -20.79
CA GLY A 310 -9.15 -1.91 -20.80
C GLY A 310 -9.73 -2.58 -19.56
N PRO A 311 -11.07 -2.77 -19.56
CA PRO A 311 -11.74 -3.45 -18.45
C PRO A 311 -11.23 -4.89 -18.30
N LEU A 312 -11.11 -5.34 -17.05
CA LEU A 312 -10.80 -6.74 -16.75
C LEU A 312 -11.93 -7.67 -17.24
N LYS A 313 -11.59 -8.92 -17.59
CA LYS A 313 -12.55 -9.92 -18.07
C LYS A 313 -13.57 -10.29 -16.98
N ARG A 314 -14.86 -10.19 -17.31
CA ARG A 314 -16.01 -10.30 -16.39
C ARG A 314 -16.88 -11.56 -16.55
N SER A 315 -16.38 -12.62 -17.17
CA SER A 315 -17.22 -13.80 -17.46
C SER A 315 -17.90 -14.39 -16.21
N GLU A 316 -17.22 -14.34 -15.06
CA GLU A 316 -17.69 -14.95 -13.80
C GLU A 316 -18.06 -13.94 -12.71
N TYR A 317 -17.68 -12.67 -12.89
CA TYR A 317 -17.81 -11.60 -11.89
C TYR A 317 -18.38 -10.34 -12.53
N TRP A 318 -19.26 -9.64 -11.83
CA TRP A 318 -19.86 -8.39 -12.33
C TRP A 318 -19.14 -7.15 -11.78
N ALA A 319 -18.47 -7.28 -10.63
CA ALA A 319 -17.80 -6.19 -9.93
C ALA A 319 -16.42 -6.62 -9.44
N PHE A 320 -15.50 -5.66 -9.43
CA PHE A 320 -14.17 -5.81 -8.86
C PHE A 320 -13.79 -4.61 -8.01
N ARG A 321 -12.93 -4.84 -7.02
CA ARG A 321 -12.34 -3.81 -6.18
C ARG A 321 -10.85 -4.07 -6.01
N PHE A 322 -10.01 -3.07 -6.28
CA PHE A 322 -8.57 -3.19 -6.12
C PHE A 322 -8.19 -3.49 -4.66
N GLY A 323 -7.20 -4.35 -4.47
CA GLY A 323 -6.62 -4.71 -3.19
C GLY A 323 -5.26 -4.07 -2.95
N GLN A 324 -4.22 -4.72 -3.47
CA GLN A 324 -2.85 -4.22 -3.49
C GLN A 324 -2.04 -4.87 -4.62
N TRP A 325 -0.98 -4.18 -5.04
CA TRP A 325 0.10 -4.79 -5.80
C TRP A 325 0.90 -5.73 -4.89
N LEU A 326 1.13 -6.96 -5.36
CA LEU A 326 2.00 -7.94 -4.69
C LEU A 326 3.44 -7.83 -5.20
N ASP A 327 3.57 -7.51 -6.50
CA ASP A 327 4.81 -7.16 -7.18
C ASP A 327 4.50 -6.27 -8.41
N ASP A 328 5.46 -6.07 -9.31
CA ASP A 328 5.32 -5.22 -10.49
C ASP A 328 4.25 -5.68 -11.48
N ALA A 329 3.87 -6.96 -11.46
CA ALA A 329 2.99 -7.53 -12.47
C ALA A 329 1.79 -8.26 -11.88
N THR A 330 1.66 -8.36 -10.55
CA THR A 330 0.55 -9.06 -9.92
C THR A 330 -0.09 -8.21 -8.85
N PHE A 331 -1.42 -8.24 -8.80
CA PHE A 331 -2.21 -7.54 -7.79
C PHE A 331 -3.38 -8.38 -7.32
N THR A 332 -3.91 -8.03 -6.16
CA THR A 332 -5.12 -8.63 -5.59
C THR A 332 -6.33 -7.78 -5.90
N ALA A 333 -7.48 -8.42 -6.07
CA ALA A 333 -8.77 -7.75 -6.15
C ALA A 333 -9.87 -8.59 -5.52
N ALA A 334 -10.79 -7.94 -4.81
CA ALA A 334 -12.04 -8.56 -4.38
C ALA A 334 -13.03 -8.55 -5.56
N ALA A 335 -13.77 -9.63 -5.77
CA ALA A 335 -14.62 -9.80 -6.95
C ALA A 335 -16.00 -10.38 -6.58
N ALA A 336 -17.08 -9.70 -6.95
CA ALA A 336 -18.44 -10.17 -6.67
C ALA A 336 -18.95 -11.11 -7.77
N ARG A 337 -19.43 -12.29 -7.39
CA ARG A 337 -19.83 -13.36 -8.34
C ARG A 337 -21.10 -13.01 -9.12
N ASN A 338 -21.14 -13.42 -10.38
CA ASN A 338 -22.36 -13.33 -11.22
C ASN A 338 -23.48 -14.25 -10.72
N THR A 339 -23.12 -15.44 -10.22
CA THR A 339 -24.06 -16.47 -9.78
C THR A 339 -24.68 -16.20 -8.40
N SER A 340 -23.99 -15.44 -7.55
CA SER A 340 -24.44 -15.04 -6.23
C SER A 340 -24.04 -13.59 -6.00
N ARG A 341 -25.02 -12.68 -6.08
CA ARG A 341 -24.79 -11.23 -5.88
C ARG A 341 -24.28 -10.87 -4.48
N GLN A 342 -24.25 -11.84 -3.57
CA GLN A 342 -23.78 -11.67 -2.19
C GLN A 342 -22.40 -12.27 -1.95
N GLU A 343 -21.85 -13.12 -2.82
CA GLU A 343 -20.55 -13.76 -2.57
C GLU A 343 -19.41 -12.98 -3.22
N THR A 344 -18.33 -12.81 -2.47
CA THR A 344 -17.09 -12.17 -2.95
C THR A 344 -15.92 -13.14 -2.86
N ASP A 345 -15.20 -13.28 -3.97
CA ASP A 345 -13.94 -14.02 -4.05
C ASP A 345 -12.76 -13.05 -3.96
N LEU A 346 -11.64 -13.54 -3.44
CA LEU A 346 -10.36 -12.85 -3.55
C LEU A 346 -9.58 -13.44 -4.71
N LEU A 347 -9.17 -12.59 -5.63
CA LEU A 347 -8.45 -12.95 -6.85
C LEU A 347 -7.03 -12.41 -6.81
N VAL A 348 -6.10 -13.12 -7.47
CA VAL A 348 -4.80 -12.58 -7.87
C VAL A 348 -4.77 -12.47 -9.38
N PHE A 349 -4.60 -11.25 -9.88
CA PHE A 349 -4.47 -10.93 -11.30
C PHE A 349 -2.99 -10.89 -11.71
N ASP A 350 -2.71 -11.35 -12.91
CA ASP A 350 -1.46 -11.11 -13.64
C ASP A 350 -1.72 -10.00 -14.67
N ALA A 351 -1.05 -8.87 -14.49
CA ALA A 351 -1.21 -7.66 -15.30
C ALA A 351 -0.61 -7.78 -16.71
N ARG A 352 0.29 -8.74 -16.96
CA ARG A 352 0.86 -8.99 -18.29
C ARG A 352 -0.16 -9.68 -19.20
N THR A 353 -0.97 -10.55 -18.61
CA THR A 353 -1.90 -11.42 -19.34
C THR A 353 -3.37 -11.06 -19.13
N SER A 354 -3.66 -10.18 -18.17
CA SER A 354 -5.02 -9.86 -17.70
C SER A 354 -5.81 -11.10 -17.25
N THR A 355 -5.10 -12.17 -16.84
CA THR A 355 -5.70 -13.38 -16.28
C THR A 355 -5.71 -13.33 -14.76
N TYR A 356 -6.54 -14.16 -14.14
CA TYR A 356 -6.59 -14.26 -12.69
C TYR A 356 -6.72 -15.71 -12.24
N ARG A 357 -6.39 -15.93 -10.96
CA ARG A 357 -6.73 -17.14 -10.20
C ARG A 357 -7.44 -16.75 -8.92
N ILE A 358 -8.36 -17.60 -8.48
CA ILE A 358 -9.02 -17.47 -7.18
C ILE A 358 -8.05 -17.91 -6.09
N VAL A 359 -7.86 -17.08 -5.07
CA VAL A 359 -6.98 -17.38 -3.92
C VAL A 359 -7.74 -17.58 -2.62
N ALA A 360 -8.93 -16.99 -2.48
CA ALA A 360 -9.85 -17.30 -1.41
C ALA A 360 -11.29 -17.25 -1.94
N PRO A 361 -11.92 -18.39 -2.24
CA PRO A 361 -13.30 -18.43 -2.69
C PRO A 361 -14.25 -18.11 -1.53
N GLY A 362 -15.28 -17.29 -1.77
CA GLY A 362 -16.30 -16.91 -0.80
C GLY A 362 -15.73 -16.31 0.47
N PHE A 363 -14.61 -15.58 0.38
CA PHE A 363 -13.93 -15.06 1.58
C PHE A 363 -14.78 -14.04 2.33
N SER A 364 -15.72 -13.38 1.62
CA SER A 364 -16.58 -12.36 2.20
C SER A 364 -17.92 -12.29 1.47
N THR A 365 -18.84 -11.49 2.02
CA THR A 365 -20.05 -11.09 1.34
C THR A 365 -19.97 -9.69 0.73
N TYR A 366 -20.63 -9.51 -0.41
CA TYR A 366 -20.91 -8.22 -1.03
C TYR A 366 -22.15 -7.58 -0.38
N THR A 367 -22.01 -7.21 0.88
CA THR A 367 -23.09 -6.61 1.67
C THR A 367 -22.54 -5.41 2.41
N PHE A 368 -23.33 -4.35 2.52
CA PHE A 368 -22.97 -3.15 3.26
C PHE A 368 -23.77 -3.06 4.55
N SER A 369 -23.17 -2.46 5.58
CA SER A 369 -23.89 -2.13 6.82
C SER A 369 -25.11 -1.25 6.49
N LYS A 370 -26.17 -1.37 7.30
CA LYS A 370 -27.43 -0.62 7.11
C LYS A 370 -27.37 0.81 7.66
N THR A 371 -26.33 1.13 8.42
CA THR A 371 -26.15 2.40 9.10
C THR A 371 -24.93 3.10 8.53
N ALA A 372 -25.04 4.40 8.26
CA ALA A 372 -23.91 5.20 7.82
C ALA A 372 -22.80 5.23 8.91
N PRO A 373 -21.51 5.24 8.53
CA PRO A 373 -21.01 4.98 7.17
C PRO A 373 -21.25 3.52 6.75
N ARG A 374 -21.78 3.32 5.54
CA ARG A 374 -22.10 1.99 5.02
C ARG A 374 -20.81 1.33 4.53
N THR A 375 -20.34 0.30 5.23
CA THR A 375 -19.08 -0.39 4.93
C THR A 375 -19.31 -1.89 4.70
N PRO A 376 -18.48 -2.56 3.88
CA PRO A 376 -18.52 -4.00 3.74
C PRO A 376 -17.91 -4.71 4.96
N PRO A 377 -18.17 -6.01 5.16
CA PRO A 377 -17.62 -6.77 6.29
C PRO A 377 -16.11 -7.05 6.18
N PHE A 378 -15.46 -6.56 5.12
CA PHE A 378 -14.04 -6.74 4.85
C PHE A 378 -13.37 -5.41 4.53
N ALA A 379 -12.05 -5.37 4.70
CA ALA A 379 -11.22 -4.29 4.20
C ALA A 379 -10.10 -4.84 3.31
N MET A 380 -9.62 -4.00 2.40
CA MET A 380 -8.45 -4.25 1.57
C MET A 380 -7.30 -3.34 2.02
N PRO A 381 -6.02 -3.70 1.77
CA PRO A 381 -4.84 -2.92 2.17
C PRO A 381 -4.64 -1.64 1.32
N THR A 382 -5.71 -0.92 1.02
CA THR A 382 -5.72 0.32 0.24
C THR A 382 -5.60 1.56 1.13
N GLY A 383 -5.67 1.41 2.46
CA GLY A 383 -5.56 2.50 3.42
C GLY A 383 -6.77 3.43 3.53
N ALA A 384 -7.74 3.32 2.62
CA ALA A 384 -9.03 4.00 2.70
C ALA A 384 -10.18 3.01 2.95
N PRO A 385 -11.20 3.38 3.76
CA PRO A 385 -12.39 2.56 3.93
C PRO A 385 -13.16 2.41 2.61
N ILE A 386 -13.85 1.28 2.47
CA ILE A 386 -14.76 1.04 1.35
C ILE A 386 -16.14 1.57 1.76
N TYR A 387 -16.53 2.71 1.20
CA TYR A 387 -17.83 3.32 1.50
C TYR A 387 -18.87 3.06 0.44
N ASP A 388 -20.12 3.10 0.90
CA ASP A 388 -21.34 3.22 0.11
C ASP A 388 -22.06 4.50 0.55
N LEU A 389 -22.27 5.45 -0.36
CA LEU A 389 -22.91 6.74 -0.05
C LEU A 389 -24.45 6.70 -0.10
N ALA A 390 -25.03 5.52 -0.31
CA ALA A 390 -26.46 5.31 -0.49
C ALA A 390 -27.32 5.60 0.75
#